data_AF-A0A6P3EYB0-F1
#
_entry.id   AF-A0A6P3EYB0-F1
#
_cell.length_a   1.000
_cell.length_b   1.000
_cell.length_c   1.000
_cell.angle_alpha   90.00
_cell.angle_beta   90.00
_cell.angle_gamma   90.00
#
_symmetry.space_group_name_H-M   'P 1'
#
loop_
_entity.id
_entity.type
_entity.pdbx_description
1 polymer ?
#
loop_
_entity_poly.entity_id
_entity_poly.type
_entity_poly.pdbx_seq_one_letter_code
_entity_poly.pdbx_strand_id
1 'polypeptide(L)'
;MADDLGDERWENQPAGAASSPELLPANSSDGDGGGETKMTPQETASVPTSSKKTEQPKECFLIQPKETKEGATKTRKRKKEKITDALAKSEPKPGTPEDLQMLTNNYYSSNRSVIELEELNLPDSCFLKANDLTHSFSSYLKEICPKWVKLRKNHNEEKLVLMLIICSSAVRALELIRSMTAFRGDRKVIKLFAKHIKVQEQVKLLEKCVAHLGVGTPGRIKELIKQGGLNLDPLKFVVFDWNWRDQKLRRMMDIPEVRKEVFELLELGVLSLCKSESLKLGLF
;
A
#
# COMPACT_ATOMS: atom_id res chain seq x y z
N MET A 1 36.05 42.37 15.92
CA MET A 1 36.91 41.32 16.47
C MET A 1 35.98 40.24 16.94
N ALA A 2 36.06 38.99 16.55
CA ALA A 2 36.83 38.24 15.53
C ALA A 2 36.32 36.81 15.80
N ASP A 3 35.75 36.13 14.82
CA ASP A 3 36.43 35.07 14.04
C ASP A 3 36.80 33.86 14.94
N ASP A 4 36.65 32.58 14.58
CA ASP A 4 36.05 31.78 13.50
C ASP A 4 36.52 30.33 13.81
N LEU A 5 36.13 29.31 13.03
CA LEU A 5 36.54 27.88 13.19
C LEU A 5 35.95 27.24 14.47
N GLY A 6 35.82 25.92 14.65
CA GLY A 6 36.35 24.69 14.05
C GLY A 6 36.39 23.66 15.21
N ASP A 7 36.10 22.37 15.08
CA ASP A 7 36.16 21.47 13.93
C ASP A 7 35.02 20.44 13.90
N GLU A 8 34.87 19.77 12.75
CA GLU A 8 33.98 18.64 12.53
C GLU A 8 34.52 17.33 13.16
N ARG A 9 33.65 16.33 13.37
CA ARG A 9 34.11 14.96 13.61
C ARG A 9 33.18 13.89 13.03
N TRP A 10 33.80 12.98 12.27
CA TRP A 10 33.29 11.70 11.72
C TRP A 10 32.72 11.67 10.30
N GLU A 11 33.52 12.12 9.33
CA GLU A 11 33.48 11.63 7.94
C GLU A 11 34.83 10.94 7.63
N ASN A 12 34.82 9.66 7.23
CA ASN A 12 35.78 9.04 6.28
C ASN A 12 35.69 7.50 6.24
N GLN A 13 35.42 6.97 5.04
CA GLN A 13 36.41 6.19 4.29
C GLN A 13 35.89 5.89 2.87
N PRO A 14 36.80 5.86 1.88
CA PRO A 14 37.14 4.55 1.33
C PRO A 14 38.63 4.33 1.01
N ALA A 15 39.01 3.04 1.01
CA ALA A 15 40.08 2.40 0.21
C ALA A 15 41.44 3.14 0.06
N GLY A 16 42.41 2.74 0.88
CA GLY A 16 43.80 3.20 0.78
C GLY A 16 44.67 2.50 -0.27
N ALA A 17 45.92 2.95 -0.36
CA ALA A 17 47.01 2.33 -1.12
C ALA A 17 48.29 2.28 -0.27
N ALA A 18 49.24 1.43 -0.64
CA ALA A 18 50.31 0.93 0.23
C ALA A 18 51.42 1.93 0.62
N SER A 19 51.93 1.81 1.86
CA SER A 19 53.35 1.50 2.12
C SER A 19 53.63 1.15 3.60
N SER A 20 54.59 0.24 3.80
CA SER A 20 55.26 -0.12 5.07
C SER A 20 56.73 0.43 5.00
N PRO A 21 57.62 0.34 6.02
CA PRO A 21 57.56 -0.48 7.26
C PRO A 21 58.12 0.16 8.56
N GLU A 22 58.23 -0.66 9.62
CA GLU A 22 59.18 -0.62 10.78
C GLU A 22 59.36 0.70 11.59
N LEU A 23 59.25 0.69 12.93
CA LEU A 23 60.17 0.02 13.88
C LEU A 23 59.55 -0.18 15.29
N LEU A 24 60.07 -1.16 16.04
CA LEU A 24 59.96 -1.29 17.51
C LEU A 24 61.34 -0.94 18.13
N PRO A 25 61.42 -0.36 19.35
CA PRO A 25 61.38 -1.11 20.63
C PRO A 25 60.72 -0.30 21.79
N ALA A 26 60.78 -0.67 23.07
CA ALA A 26 60.55 -1.94 23.81
C ALA A 26 60.59 -1.65 25.34
N ASN A 27 60.11 -2.59 26.18
CA ASN A 27 60.36 -2.70 27.63
C ASN A 27 59.83 -1.58 28.57
N SER A 28 59.65 -1.77 29.90
CA SER A 28 59.42 -2.96 30.76
C SER A 28 59.12 -2.50 32.22
N SER A 29 58.87 -3.42 33.16
CA SER A 29 58.59 -3.21 34.60
C SER A 29 57.14 -2.77 34.87
N ASP A 30 56.21 -3.57 35.38
CA ASP A 30 56.17 -4.55 36.50
C ASP A 30 55.85 -3.91 37.86
N GLY A 31 54.84 -4.49 38.53
CA GLY A 31 54.27 -4.05 39.81
C GLY A 31 53.02 -4.88 40.17
N ASP A 32 53.23 -6.01 40.87
CA ASP A 32 52.21 -7.03 41.19
C ASP A 32 51.21 -6.60 42.29
N GLY A 33 50.07 -7.31 42.41
CA GLY A 33 48.97 -6.99 43.33
C GLY A 33 48.02 -8.14 43.75
N GLY A 34 48.07 -9.34 43.13
CA GLY A 34 47.39 -10.57 43.61
C GLY A 34 45.83 -10.63 43.63
N GLY A 35 45.27 -11.85 43.79
CA GLY A 35 43.83 -12.06 44.07
C GLY A 35 43.13 -13.22 43.31
N GLU A 36 43.33 -14.45 43.77
CA GLU A 36 42.89 -15.74 43.19
C GLU A 36 41.36 -15.89 42.88
N THR A 37 40.91 -16.85 42.05
CA THR A 37 40.61 -18.25 42.47
C THR A 37 40.45 -19.22 41.29
N LYS A 38 40.61 -20.53 41.55
CA LYS A 38 40.71 -21.67 40.62
C LYS A 38 39.65 -22.75 40.97
N MET A 39 39.29 -23.78 40.20
CA MET A 39 39.80 -24.34 38.92
C MET A 39 38.73 -25.26 38.24
N THR A 40 38.86 -25.52 36.94
CA THR A 40 38.35 -26.71 36.20
C THR A 40 39.41 -27.86 36.27
N PRO A 41 39.21 -29.14 35.80
CA PRO A 41 38.41 -29.58 34.64
C PRO A 41 37.86 -31.05 34.62
N GLN A 42 37.44 -31.46 33.41
CA GLN A 42 37.63 -32.77 32.75
C GLN A 42 36.50 -33.81 32.59
N GLU A 43 36.67 -34.63 31.55
CA GLU A 43 35.75 -35.58 30.95
C GLU A 43 36.06 -37.04 31.34
N THR A 44 35.11 -37.96 31.15
CA THR A 44 35.26 -39.21 30.34
C THR A 44 33.94 -39.99 30.27
N ALA A 45 33.85 -41.06 29.47
CA ALA A 45 32.58 -41.72 29.07
C ALA A 45 32.57 -43.25 29.27
N SER A 46 31.37 -43.85 29.38
CA SER A 46 31.04 -45.23 28.94
C SER A 46 29.55 -45.59 29.17
N VAL A 47 29.09 -46.73 28.63
CA VAL A 47 27.68 -47.22 28.61
C VAL A 47 27.66 -48.74 28.90
N PRO A 48 26.62 -49.33 29.54
CA PRO A 48 25.87 -50.39 28.82
C PRO A 48 24.35 -50.56 29.17
N THR A 49 23.50 -50.40 28.14
CA THR A 49 22.33 -51.23 27.72
C THR A 49 21.32 -51.91 28.70
N SER A 50 20.02 -51.62 28.51
CA SER A 50 18.95 -52.56 28.04
C SER A 50 17.60 -51.81 27.84
N SER A 51 16.91 -51.75 26.68
CA SER A 51 16.20 -52.74 25.82
C SER A 51 14.86 -53.23 26.43
N LYS A 52 13.63 -53.19 25.83
CA LYS A 52 13.01 -52.82 24.51
C LYS A 52 11.58 -52.27 24.81
N LYS A 53 10.66 -51.72 23.97
CA LYS A 53 10.38 -51.44 22.52
C LYS A 53 10.09 -49.91 22.35
N THR A 54 9.86 -49.24 21.21
CA THR A 54 9.74 -49.56 19.75
C THR A 54 8.37 -49.98 19.17
N GLU A 55 7.53 -49.02 18.70
CA GLU A 55 6.70 -49.20 17.47
C GLU A 55 6.23 -47.87 16.78
N GLN A 56 6.40 -47.81 15.45
CA GLN A 56 5.76 -46.88 14.48
C GLN A 56 5.66 -47.63 13.14
N PRO A 57 4.56 -47.50 12.37
CA PRO A 57 4.52 -47.80 10.94
C PRO A 57 4.50 -46.53 10.07
N LYS A 58 4.82 -46.70 8.77
CA LYS A 58 4.93 -45.63 7.76
C LYS A 58 3.79 -45.68 6.73
N GLU A 59 3.84 -44.76 5.76
CA GLU A 59 3.05 -44.75 4.53
C GLU A 59 3.02 -46.10 3.78
N CYS A 60 1.97 -46.36 3.00
CA CYS A 60 2.09 -47.22 1.82
C CYS A 60 1.12 -46.85 0.69
N PHE A 61 1.52 -47.24 -0.52
CA PHE A 61 1.10 -46.76 -1.84
C PHE A 61 -0.33 -47.11 -2.31
N LEU A 62 -0.85 -46.22 -3.16
CA LEU A 62 -1.68 -46.43 -4.36
C LEU A 62 -2.24 -47.84 -4.67
N ILE A 63 -3.58 -47.98 -4.70
CA ILE A 63 -4.30 -48.87 -5.65
C ILE A 63 -5.60 -48.19 -6.13
N GLN A 64 -5.87 -48.29 -7.44
CA GLN A 64 -7.17 -48.13 -8.12
C GLN A 64 -7.21 -49.11 -9.32
N PRO A 65 -8.36 -49.39 -9.95
CA PRO A 65 -9.75 -49.22 -9.53
C PRO A 65 -10.57 -50.55 -9.59
N LYS A 66 -11.85 -50.52 -9.21
CA LYS A 66 -12.87 -51.45 -9.74
C LYS A 66 -14.24 -50.75 -9.90
N GLU A 67 -14.90 -51.05 -11.01
CA GLU A 67 -16.29 -50.70 -11.31
C GLU A 67 -17.23 -51.70 -10.59
N THR A 68 -18.52 -51.46 -10.34
CA THR A 68 -19.56 -51.21 -11.37
C THR A 68 -20.88 -50.67 -10.80
N LYS A 69 -21.69 -50.07 -11.69
CA LYS A 69 -23.17 -49.93 -11.68
C LYS A 69 -23.85 -49.01 -10.65
N GLU A 70 -24.22 -47.82 -11.17
CA GLU A 70 -25.61 -47.31 -11.31
C GLU A 70 -26.65 -47.51 -10.19
N GLY A 71 -27.42 -46.46 -9.87
CA GLY A 71 -28.64 -46.63 -9.05
C GLY A 71 -29.20 -45.43 -8.27
N ALA A 72 -28.75 -44.18 -8.46
CA ALA A 72 -29.32 -43.05 -7.72
C ALA A 72 -29.31 -41.70 -8.47
N THR A 73 -30.49 -41.15 -8.75
CA THR A 73 -30.71 -39.90 -9.50
C THR A 73 -30.39 -38.65 -8.66
N LYS A 74 -29.12 -38.46 -8.30
CA LYS A 74 -28.66 -37.26 -7.59
C LYS A 74 -28.81 -36.03 -8.49
N THR A 75 -29.79 -35.18 -8.18
CA THR A 75 -30.04 -33.90 -8.85
C THR A 75 -28.74 -33.10 -8.93
N ARG A 76 -28.32 -32.73 -10.16
CA ARG A 76 -27.15 -31.89 -10.39
C ARG A 76 -27.38 -30.53 -9.73
N LYS A 77 -26.89 -30.35 -8.49
CA LYS A 77 -26.77 -29.02 -7.87
C LYS A 77 -26.00 -28.14 -8.85
N ARG A 78 -26.67 -27.14 -9.43
CA ARG A 78 -26.05 -26.14 -10.30
C ARG A 78 -24.88 -25.54 -9.52
N LYS A 79 -23.65 -25.91 -9.91
CA LYS A 79 -22.42 -25.36 -9.36
C LYS A 79 -22.45 -23.88 -9.72
N LYS A 80 -22.77 -23.01 -8.75
CA LYS A 80 -22.78 -21.55 -8.96
C LYS A 80 -21.43 -21.19 -9.59
N GLU A 81 -21.45 -20.56 -10.76
CA GLU A 81 -20.23 -20.04 -11.36
C GLU A 81 -19.58 -19.11 -10.34
N LYS A 82 -18.27 -19.23 -10.14
CA LYS A 82 -17.58 -18.29 -9.26
C LYS A 82 -17.56 -16.93 -9.97
N ILE A 83 -17.53 -15.86 -9.18
CA ILE A 83 -17.48 -14.49 -9.73
C ILE A 83 -16.24 -14.32 -10.65
N THR A 84 -15.14 -15.01 -10.35
CA THR A 84 -13.95 -15.16 -11.22
C THR A 84 -14.29 -15.65 -12.62
N ASP A 85 -15.16 -16.66 -12.71
CA ASP A 85 -15.45 -17.42 -13.93
C ASP A 85 -16.44 -16.65 -14.83
N ALA A 86 -17.23 -15.75 -14.23
CA ALA A 86 -18.06 -14.78 -14.95
C ALA A 86 -17.23 -13.58 -15.45
N LEU A 87 -16.40 -12.99 -14.59
CA LEU A 87 -15.54 -11.85 -14.94
C LEU A 87 -14.47 -12.19 -15.99
N ALA A 88 -14.02 -13.45 -16.06
CA ALA A 88 -13.12 -13.95 -17.10
C ALA A 88 -13.74 -14.00 -18.51
N LYS A 89 -15.08 -13.99 -18.63
CA LYS A 89 -15.80 -14.06 -19.92
C LYS A 89 -16.08 -12.69 -20.52
N SER A 90 -15.89 -11.61 -19.76
CA SER A 90 -16.17 -10.23 -20.18
C SER A 90 -14.89 -9.47 -20.51
N GLU A 91 -14.84 -8.84 -21.68
CA GLU A 91 -13.77 -7.90 -22.03
C GLU A 91 -13.70 -6.74 -21.02
N PRO A 92 -12.50 -6.23 -20.69
CA PRO A 92 -12.34 -5.12 -19.77
C PRO A 92 -12.77 -3.80 -20.45
N LYS A 93 -14.03 -3.40 -20.26
CA LYS A 93 -14.50 -2.05 -20.64
C LYS A 93 -13.94 -0.99 -19.69
N PRO A 94 -13.39 0.14 -20.15
CA PRO A 94 -12.97 1.22 -19.25
C PRO A 94 -14.13 1.73 -18.40
N GLY A 95 -13.84 2.14 -17.16
CA GLY A 95 -14.83 2.71 -16.26
C GLY A 95 -15.22 4.14 -16.63
N THR A 96 -16.52 4.43 -16.58
CA THR A 96 -17.06 5.75 -16.95
C THR A 96 -17.72 6.46 -15.76
N PRO A 97 -17.99 7.78 -15.83
CA PRO A 97 -18.72 8.50 -14.77
C PRO A 97 -20.08 7.87 -14.43
N GLU A 98 -20.78 7.36 -15.44
CA GLU A 98 -22.07 6.69 -15.33
C GLU A 98 -21.96 5.37 -14.54
N ASP A 99 -20.85 4.62 -14.64
CA ASP A 99 -20.61 3.46 -13.77
C ASP A 99 -20.58 3.88 -12.29
N LEU A 100 -19.94 5.00 -11.95
CA LEU A 100 -19.86 5.50 -10.58
C LEU A 100 -21.23 6.01 -10.09
N GLN A 101 -21.94 6.79 -10.90
CA GLN A 101 -23.30 7.25 -10.58
C GLN A 101 -24.23 6.03 -10.37
N MET A 102 -24.24 5.07 -11.29
CA MET A 102 -25.03 3.84 -11.19
C MET A 102 -24.66 3.00 -9.96
N LEU A 103 -23.38 2.82 -9.66
CA LEU A 103 -22.94 2.06 -8.47
C LEU A 103 -23.32 2.76 -7.16
N THR A 104 -23.25 4.09 -7.13
CA THR A 104 -23.66 4.91 -5.97
C THR A 104 -25.17 4.80 -5.76
N ASN A 105 -25.94 5.04 -6.82
CA ASN A 105 -27.41 4.99 -6.77
C ASN A 105 -27.92 3.60 -6.39
N ASN A 106 -27.35 2.53 -6.94
CA ASN A 106 -27.68 1.16 -6.53
C ASN A 106 -27.34 0.88 -5.05
N TYR A 107 -26.20 1.36 -4.54
CA TYR A 107 -25.78 1.12 -3.16
C TYR A 107 -26.65 1.82 -2.12
N TYR A 108 -27.14 3.03 -2.43
CA TYR A 108 -27.96 3.83 -1.51
C TYR A 108 -29.48 3.68 -1.73
N SER A 109 -29.91 3.05 -2.83
CA SER A 109 -31.33 2.87 -3.22
C SER A 109 -32.27 2.32 -2.13
N SER A 110 -31.77 1.47 -1.23
CA SER A 110 -32.54 0.87 -0.12
C SER A 110 -32.44 1.64 1.21
N ASN A 111 -31.64 2.72 1.26
CA ASN A 111 -31.18 3.34 2.51
C ASN A 111 -31.22 4.87 2.53
N ARG A 112 -31.57 5.51 1.40
CA ARG A 112 -31.70 6.97 1.24
C ARG A 112 -33.04 7.32 0.60
N SER A 113 -33.55 8.50 0.91
CA SER A 113 -34.65 9.12 0.16
C SER A 113 -34.22 9.55 -1.24
N VAL A 114 -35.19 9.84 -2.12
CA VAL A 114 -34.92 10.32 -3.49
C VAL A 114 -34.11 11.62 -3.47
N ILE A 115 -34.40 12.54 -2.53
CA ILE A 115 -33.71 13.83 -2.40
C ILE A 115 -32.25 13.62 -1.99
N GLU A 116 -31.99 12.77 -1.00
CA GLU A 116 -30.61 12.40 -0.64
C GLU A 116 -29.86 11.71 -1.78
N LEU A 117 -30.56 10.93 -2.62
CA LEU A 117 -29.97 10.26 -3.78
C LEU A 117 -29.60 11.27 -4.88
N GLU A 118 -30.45 12.28 -5.12
CA GLU A 118 -30.16 13.42 -5.98
C GLU A 118 -28.96 14.23 -5.46
N GLU A 119 -28.81 14.36 -4.14
CA GLU A 119 -27.61 14.96 -3.53
C GLU A 119 -26.32 14.14 -3.72
N LEU A 120 -26.38 12.83 -4.00
CA LEU A 120 -25.20 12.01 -4.29
C LEU A 120 -24.76 12.09 -5.76
N ASN A 121 -25.61 12.59 -6.67
CA ASN A 121 -25.23 12.77 -8.07
C ASN A 121 -24.16 13.87 -8.23
N LEU A 122 -23.19 13.61 -9.10
CA LEU A 122 -22.17 14.57 -9.53
C LEU A 122 -22.35 14.87 -11.02
N PRO A 123 -22.35 16.15 -11.44
CA PRO A 123 -22.38 16.50 -12.85
C PRO A 123 -21.09 16.07 -13.55
N ASP A 124 -21.16 15.83 -14.85
CA ASP A 124 -20.04 15.33 -15.64
C ASP A 124 -18.84 16.30 -15.63
N SER A 125 -19.06 17.59 -15.38
CA SER A 125 -18.00 18.59 -15.20
C SER A 125 -17.09 18.30 -14.00
N CYS A 126 -17.52 17.51 -13.02
CA CYS A 126 -16.68 17.04 -11.92
C CYS A 126 -15.66 15.98 -12.35
N PHE A 127 -15.83 15.34 -13.51
CA PHE A 127 -15.00 14.25 -13.98
C PHE A 127 -13.90 14.73 -14.94
N LEU A 128 -12.75 14.08 -14.84
CA LEU A 128 -11.65 14.14 -15.79
C LEU A 128 -11.91 13.12 -16.89
N LYS A 129 -11.24 13.24 -18.04
CA LYS A 129 -11.25 12.22 -19.10
C LYS A 129 -10.97 10.85 -18.47
N ALA A 130 -11.84 9.86 -18.71
CA ALA A 130 -11.62 8.49 -18.26
C ALA A 130 -10.45 7.84 -19.00
N ASN A 131 -9.72 6.94 -18.34
CA ASN A 131 -8.69 6.13 -19.01
C ASN A 131 -9.34 5.07 -19.91
N ASP A 132 -9.09 5.15 -21.21
CA ASP A 132 -9.52 4.20 -22.25
C ASP A 132 -8.70 2.89 -22.29
N LEU A 133 -7.92 2.63 -21.23
CA LEU A 133 -6.94 1.55 -21.06
C LEU A 133 -5.67 1.68 -21.92
N THR A 134 -5.55 2.68 -22.81
CA THR A 134 -4.34 2.87 -23.63
C THR A 134 -3.20 3.51 -22.83
N HIS A 135 -3.52 4.34 -21.83
CA HIS A 135 -2.52 5.10 -21.10
C HIS A 135 -1.90 4.33 -19.93
N SER A 136 -0.57 4.32 -19.86
CA SER A 136 0.14 4.01 -18.61
C SER A 136 -0.18 5.05 -17.54
N PHE A 137 -0.12 4.67 -16.25
CA PHE A 137 -0.50 5.57 -15.15
C PHE A 137 0.23 6.94 -15.18
N SER A 138 1.52 6.93 -15.49
CA SER A 138 2.33 8.15 -15.63
C SER A 138 1.94 9.00 -16.85
N SER A 139 1.41 8.39 -17.91
CA SER A 139 0.85 9.10 -19.06
C SER A 139 -0.53 9.69 -18.73
N TYR A 140 -1.40 8.93 -18.07
CA TYR A 140 -2.74 9.39 -17.67
C TYR A 140 -2.65 10.59 -16.73
N LEU A 141 -1.79 10.54 -15.70
CA LEU A 141 -1.58 11.67 -14.79
C LEU A 141 -1.05 12.94 -15.51
N LYS A 142 -0.28 12.79 -16.59
CA LYS A 142 0.18 13.91 -17.42
C LYS A 142 -0.93 14.49 -18.30
N GLU A 143 -1.83 13.65 -18.80
CA GLU A 143 -2.99 14.09 -19.60
C GLU A 143 -4.00 14.87 -18.75
N ILE A 144 -4.38 14.34 -17.57
CA ILE A 144 -5.34 15.01 -16.68
C ILE A 144 -4.74 16.21 -15.92
N CYS A 145 -3.42 16.27 -15.77
CA CYS A 145 -2.72 17.33 -15.05
C CYS A 145 -1.46 17.86 -15.77
N PRO A 146 -1.58 18.44 -16.98
CA PRO A 146 -0.43 18.88 -17.77
C PRO A 146 0.34 20.03 -17.12
N LYS A 147 -0.33 20.81 -16.26
CA LYS A 147 0.26 21.94 -15.51
C LYS A 147 0.85 21.53 -14.14
N TRP A 148 0.94 20.23 -13.83
CA TRP A 148 1.41 19.70 -12.54
C TRP A 148 2.73 20.29 -12.03
N VAL A 149 3.69 20.54 -12.93
CA VAL A 149 4.98 21.16 -12.59
C VAL A 149 4.81 22.56 -11.97
N LYS A 150 3.83 23.34 -12.43
CA LYS A 150 3.51 24.66 -11.86
C LYS A 150 2.75 24.50 -10.54
N LEU A 151 1.76 23.61 -10.48
CA LEU A 151 0.93 23.39 -9.29
C LEU A 151 1.78 23.00 -8.06
N ARG A 152 2.78 22.11 -8.22
CA ARG A 152 3.73 21.75 -7.15
C ARG A 152 4.59 22.91 -6.65
N LYS A 153 4.95 23.88 -7.51
CA LYS A 153 5.81 25.02 -7.12
C LYS A 153 5.08 26.00 -6.21
N ASN A 154 3.78 26.19 -6.47
CA ASN A 154 2.94 27.15 -5.75
C ASN A 154 2.46 26.65 -4.38
N HIS A 155 2.68 25.38 -4.04
CA HIS A 155 2.18 24.75 -2.82
C HIS A 155 3.34 24.22 -1.97
N ASN A 156 3.54 24.75 -0.76
CA ASN A 156 4.55 24.26 0.18
C ASN A 156 4.00 23.99 1.60
N GLU A 157 2.68 23.87 1.73
CA GLU A 157 2.00 23.69 3.01
C GLU A 157 2.05 22.24 3.51
N GLU A 158 2.08 22.07 4.84
CA GLU A 158 2.10 20.78 5.54
C GLU A 158 0.68 20.25 5.77
N LYS A 159 0.51 18.95 6.04
CA LYS A 159 -0.80 18.24 6.09
C LYS A 159 -1.62 18.24 4.78
N LEU A 160 -1.19 19.02 3.78
CA LEU A 160 -1.94 19.31 2.54
C LEU A 160 -1.47 18.43 1.36
N VAL A 161 -2.41 17.86 0.62
CA VAL A 161 -2.17 17.00 -0.55
C VAL A 161 -2.94 17.54 -1.76
N LEU A 162 -2.26 17.73 -2.90
CA LEU A 162 -2.87 18.28 -4.13
C LEU A 162 -3.59 17.22 -4.98
N MET A 163 -3.10 15.97 -4.95
CA MET A 163 -3.64 14.85 -5.73
C MET A 163 -3.59 13.56 -4.91
N LEU A 164 -4.74 12.88 -4.84
CA LEU A 164 -4.95 11.66 -4.06
C LEU A 164 -5.26 10.48 -4.99
N ILE A 165 -4.53 9.38 -4.85
CA ILE A 165 -4.71 8.16 -5.62
C ILE A 165 -5.25 7.06 -4.70
N ILE A 166 -6.45 6.58 -5.03
CA ILE A 166 -7.20 5.61 -4.23
C ILE A 166 -7.18 4.26 -4.95
N CYS A 167 -6.77 3.21 -4.26
CA CYS A 167 -6.66 1.86 -4.81
C CYS A 167 -7.11 0.78 -3.81
N SER A 168 -7.30 -0.43 -4.33
CA SER A 168 -7.85 -1.58 -3.58
C SER A 168 -6.93 -2.13 -2.46
N SER A 169 -5.61 -1.98 -2.58
CA SER A 169 -4.66 -2.65 -1.66
C SER A 169 -3.33 -1.93 -1.48
N ALA A 170 -2.67 -2.19 -0.34
CA ALA A 170 -1.34 -1.67 -0.03
C ALA A 170 -0.23 -2.16 -0.99
N VAL A 171 -0.40 -3.33 -1.62
CA VAL A 171 0.53 -3.83 -2.65
C VAL A 171 0.38 -2.99 -3.92
N ARG A 172 -0.86 -2.81 -4.37
CA ARG A 172 -1.19 -2.00 -5.54
C ARG A 172 -0.78 -0.53 -5.38
N ALA A 173 -0.96 0.04 -4.19
CA ALA A 173 -0.44 1.38 -3.85
C ALA A 173 1.08 1.50 -4.11
N LEU A 174 1.86 0.47 -3.78
CA LEU A 174 3.31 0.45 -4.00
C LEU A 174 3.71 0.20 -5.47
N GLU A 175 2.84 -0.39 -6.30
CA GLU A 175 3.03 -0.43 -7.76
C GLU A 175 2.80 0.95 -8.37
N LEU A 176 1.68 1.61 -8.02
CA LEU A 176 1.32 2.95 -8.50
C LEU A 176 2.41 3.99 -8.15
N ILE A 177 2.94 3.95 -6.91
CA ILE A 177 4.06 4.82 -6.49
C ILE A 177 5.33 4.61 -7.34
N ARG A 178 5.58 3.40 -7.85
CA ARG A 178 6.71 3.11 -8.74
C ARG A 178 6.42 3.53 -10.19
N SER A 179 5.19 3.35 -10.68
CA SER A 179 4.83 3.75 -12.06
C SER A 179 4.79 5.26 -12.24
N MET A 180 4.41 6.04 -11.22
CA MET A 180 4.34 7.51 -11.28
C MET A 180 5.68 8.25 -11.14
N THR A 181 6.83 7.56 -11.16
CA THR A 181 8.18 8.16 -11.03
C THR A 181 8.37 9.40 -11.92
N ALA A 182 8.11 9.25 -13.22
CA ALA A 182 8.24 10.30 -14.24
C ALA A 182 7.13 11.38 -14.21
N PHE A 183 6.23 11.33 -13.23
CA PHE A 183 5.21 12.36 -12.96
C PHE A 183 5.49 13.08 -11.62
N ARG A 184 5.73 12.32 -10.54
CA ARG A 184 5.88 12.86 -9.18
C ARG A 184 7.09 13.80 -9.00
N GLY A 185 8.15 13.62 -9.80
CA GLY A 185 9.40 14.38 -9.67
C GLY A 185 10.09 14.13 -8.33
N ASP A 186 10.74 15.17 -7.81
CA ASP A 186 11.65 15.14 -6.66
C ASP A 186 10.92 15.13 -5.31
N ARG A 187 9.63 15.49 -5.31
CA ARG A 187 8.81 15.59 -4.10
C ARG A 187 8.27 14.21 -3.68
N LYS A 188 8.21 14.00 -2.36
CA LYS A 188 7.87 12.73 -1.72
C LYS A 188 6.38 12.41 -1.90
N VAL A 189 6.08 11.16 -2.26
CA VAL A 189 4.72 10.61 -2.32
C VAL A 189 4.41 9.92 -0.99
N ILE A 190 3.28 10.27 -0.36
CA ILE A 190 2.90 9.75 0.96
C ILE A 190 2.02 8.49 0.85
N LYS A 191 2.30 7.50 1.71
CA LYS A 191 1.75 6.14 1.68
C LYS A 191 0.58 6.02 2.65
N LEU A 192 -0.65 6.18 2.18
CA LEU A 192 -1.86 6.26 3.00
C LEU A 192 -2.50 4.87 3.22
N PHE A 193 -1.73 3.92 3.76
CA PHE A 193 -2.18 2.54 4.02
C PHE A 193 -1.55 1.92 5.29
N ALA A 194 -2.31 1.08 5.98
CA ALA A 194 -2.00 0.60 7.32
C ALA A 194 -1.11 -0.67 7.36
N LYS A 195 0.14 -0.61 6.85
CA LYS A 195 1.05 -1.79 6.88
C LYS A 195 1.87 -1.91 8.18
N HIS A 196 2.57 -0.85 8.58
CA HIS A 196 3.51 -0.85 9.73
C HIS A 196 3.52 0.48 10.52
N ILE A 197 2.49 1.31 10.39
CA ILE A 197 2.39 2.64 11.03
C ILE A 197 0.96 2.80 11.57
N LYS A 198 0.79 3.16 12.85
CA LYS A 198 -0.54 3.45 13.44
C LYS A 198 -1.12 4.73 12.87
N VAL A 199 -2.44 4.96 12.98
CA VAL A 199 -3.04 6.19 12.40
C VAL A 199 -2.42 7.44 13.04
N GLN A 200 -2.36 7.47 14.38
CA GLN A 200 -1.76 8.56 15.17
C GLN A 200 -0.28 8.85 14.85
N GLU A 201 0.51 7.82 14.53
CA GLU A 201 1.90 7.98 14.07
C GLU A 201 1.96 8.57 12.66
N GLN A 202 0.99 8.23 11.80
CA GLN A 202 0.89 8.78 10.45
C GLN A 202 0.32 10.21 10.42
N VAL A 203 -0.59 10.57 11.33
CA VAL A 203 -1.03 11.96 11.56
C VAL A 203 0.22 12.81 11.80
N LYS A 204 1.02 12.48 12.82
CA LYS A 204 2.27 13.19 13.17
C LYS A 204 3.33 13.20 12.06
N LEU A 205 3.23 12.29 11.07
CA LEU A 205 4.09 12.27 9.88
C LEU A 205 3.58 13.23 8.80
N LEU A 206 2.26 13.32 8.58
CA LEU A 206 1.62 14.29 7.68
C LEU A 206 1.83 15.73 8.18
N GLU A 207 1.83 15.94 9.49
CA GLU A 207 2.12 17.22 10.13
C GLU A 207 3.54 17.76 9.88
N LYS A 208 4.49 16.89 9.51
CA LYS A 208 5.90 17.26 9.27
C LYS A 208 6.35 16.99 7.83
N CYS A 209 5.41 16.88 6.89
CA CYS A 209 5.72 16.42 5.54
C CYS A 209 4.88 17.12 4.47
N VAL A 210 5.52 18.07 3.78
CA VAL A 210 5.02 18.69 2.55
C VAL A 210 5.02 17.65 1.42
N ALA A 211 3.86 17.01 1.17
CA ALA A 211 3.72 15.89 0.24
C ALA A 211 2.57 16.12 -0.75
N HIS A 212 2.88 16.58 -1.96
CA HIS A 212 1.88 16.92 -2.98
C HIS A 212 1.00 15.75 -3.45
N LEU A 213 1.45 14.51 -3.27
CA LEU A 213 0.82 13.29 -3.77
C LEU A 213 0.60 12.28 -2.65
N GLY A 214 -0.65 11.86 -2.45
CA GLY A 214 -1.03 10.76 -1.55
C GLY A 214 -1.48 9.52 -2.32
N VAL A 215 -1.06 8.33 -1.90
CA VAL A 215 -1.47 7.06 -2.53
C VAL A 215 -1.80 6.04 -1.45
N GLY A 216 -3.00 5.45 -1.49
CA GLY A 216 -3.39 4.48 -0.46
C GLY A 216 -4.75 3.82 -0.63
N THR A 217 -5.27 3.30 0.48
CA THR A 217 -6.54 2.58 0.55
C THR A 217 -7.63 3.45 1.16
N PRO A 218 -8.88 3.42 0.64
CA PRO A 218 -9.91 4.40 0.97
C PRO A 218 -10.28 4.45 2.46
N GLY A 219 -10.20 3.33 3.19
CA GLY A 219 -10.46 3.35 4.63
C GLY A 219 -9.35 3.94 5.50
N ARG A 220 -8.10 3.98 5.03
CA ARG A 220 -6.99 4.60 5.79
C ARG A 220 -6.90 6.11 5.56
N ILE A 221 -6.84 6.54 4.30
CA ILE A 221 -7.94 7.33 3.72
C ILE A 221 -8.81 8.18 4.67
N LYS A 222 -10.07 7.76 4.70
CA LYS A 222 -11.17 8.15 5.59
C LYS A 222 -10.72 8.36 7.04
N GLU A 223 -9.97 7.42 7.61
CA GLU A 223 -9.56 7.48 9.02
C GLU A 223 -8.56 8.61 9.32
N LEU A 224 -7.66 8.94 8.38
CA LEU A 224 -6.74 10.08 8.52
C LEU A 224 -7.45 11.43 8.42
N ILE A 225 -8.53 11.51 7.62
CA ILE A 225 -9.39 12.71 7.53
C ILE A 225 -10.19 12.86 8.84
N LYS A 226 -10.83 11.79 9.32
CA LYS A 226 -11.57 11.77 10.59
C LYS A 226 -10.70 12.12 11.81
N GLN A 227 -9.40 11.82 11.77
CA GLN A 227 -8.43 12.19 12.81
C GLN A 227 -7.71 13.52 12.54
N GLY A 228 -8.14 14.32 11.55
CA GLY A 228 -7.58 15.65 11.25
C GLY A 228 -6.15 15.66 10.71
N GLY A 229 -5.59 14.50 10.33
CA GLY A 229 -4.23 14.37 9.84
C GLY A 229 -4.06 14.61 8.33
N LEU A 230 -5.15 14.56 7.57
CA LEU A 230 -5.17 14.86 6.14
C LEU A 230 -6.32 15.83 5.84
N ASN A 231 -6.00 17.02 5.33
CA ASN A 231 -7.00 17.98 4.90
C ASN A 231 -7.34 17.80 3.39
N LEU A 232 -8.60 18.06 3.03
CA LEU A 232 -9.13 17.97 1.67
C LEU A 232 -9.26 19.34 0.97
N ASP A 233 -9.27 20.47 1.67
CA ASP A 233 -9.33 21.83 1.06
C ASP A 233 -8.34 22.09 -0.12
N PRO A 234 -7.05 21.69 -0.05
CA PRO A 234 -6.11 21.88 -1.16
C PRO A 234 -6.32 20.90 -2.33
N LEU A 235 -7.10 19.83 -2.13
CA LEU A 235 -7.13 18.67 -3.01
C LEU A 235 -7.84 19.00 -4.32
N LYS A 236 -7.10 18.96 -5.44
CA LYS A 236 -7.63 19.30 -6.76
C LYS A 236 -8.01 18.07 -7.59
N PHE A 237 -7.44 16.91 -7.25
CA PHE A 237 -7.64 15.68 -8.00
C PHE A 237 -7.77 14.46 -7.08
N VAL A 238 -8.82 13.66 -7.28
CA VAL A 238 -8.95 12.31 -6.72
C VAL A 238 -8.98 11.33 -7.88
N VAL A 239 -8.05 10.37 -7.91
CA VAL A 239 -7.94 9.36 -8.98
C VAL A 239 -8.18 7.98 -8.39
N PHE A 240 -9.18 7.28 -8.92
CA PHE A 240 -9.48 5.90 -8.57
C PHE A 240 -8.77 4.93 -9.53
N ASP A 241 -8.06 3.94 -8.97
CA ASP A 241 -7.47 2.80 -9.70
C ASP A 241 -8.58 1.78 -10.05
N TRP A 242 -9.49 2.24 -10.91
CA TRP A 242 -10.82 1.67 -11.19
C TRP A 242 -10.75 0.45 -12.09
N ASN A 243 -9.96 0.54 -13.16
CA ASN A 243 -9.88 -0.46 -14.20
C ASN A 243 -9.00 -1.64 -13.80
N TRP A 244 -8.10 -1.47 -12.82
CA TRP A 244 -7.24 -2.54 -12.33
C TRP A 244 -8.06 -3.68 -11.73
N ARG A 245 -7.70 -4.91 -12.14
CA ARG A 245 -8.33 -6.15 -11.68
C ARG A 245 -7.36 -6.93 -10.79
N ASP A 246 -7.85 -7.43 -9.65
CA ASP A 246 -7.07 -8.25 -8.73
C ASP A 246 -6.83 -9.69 -9.25
N GLN A 247 -6.14 -10.52 -8.47
CA GLN A 247 -5.90 -11.94 -8.77
C GLN A 247 -7.18 -12.79 -8.93
N LYS A 248 -8.36 -12.25 -8.61
CA LYS A 248 -9.70 -12.84 -8.79
C LYS A 248 -10.50 -12.09 -9.87
N LEU A 249 -9.81 -11.30 -10.70
CA LEU A 249 -10.34 -10.44 -11.76
C LEU A 249 -11.27 -9.31 -11.29
N ARG A 250 -11.29 -8.97 -9.99
CA ARG A 250 -12.20 -7.98 -9.40
C ARG A 250 -11.61 -6.56 -9.45
N ARG A 251 -12.43 -5.58 -9.84
CA ARG A 251 -12.14 -4.14 -9.68
C ARG A 251 -12.22 -3.72 -8.22
N MET A 252 -11.73 -2.52 -7.90
CA MET A 252 -11.87 -1.98 -6.53
C MET A 252 -13.33 -1.85 -6.07
N MET A 253 -14.28 -1.61 -6.97
CA MET A 253 -15.72 -1.52 -6.65
C MET A 253 -16.45 -2.87 -6.62
N ASP A 254 -15.83 -3.95 -7.13
CA ASP A 254 -16.36 -5.32 -7.04
C ASP A 254 -16.12 -5.94 -5.64
N ILE A 255 -15.31 -5.27 -4.81
CA ILE A 255 -14.93 -5.70 -3.46
C ILE A 255 -15.83 -4.95 -2.46
N PRO A 256 -16.81 -5.60 -1.80
CA PRO A 256 -17.82 -4.90 -0.99
C PRO A 256 -17.24 -4.02 0.11
N GLU A 257 -16.14 -4.46 0.73
CA GLU A 257 -15.44 -3.75 1.80
C GLU A 257 -14.78 -2.47 1.26
N VAL A 258 -14.08 -2.56 0.12
CA VAL A 258 -13.44 -1.40 -0.51
C VAL A 258 -14.49 -0.44 -1.06
N ARG A 259 -15.56 -0.95 -1.67
CA ARG A 259 -16.68 -0.14 -2.18
C ARG A 259 -17.35 0.68 -1.07
N LYS A 260 -17.66 0.05 0.07
CA LYS A 260 -18.19 0.76 1.25
C LYS A 260 -17.23 1.87 1.71
N GLU A 261 -15.95 1.57 1.81
CA GLU A 261 -14.92 2.55 2.20
C GLU A 261 -14.74 3.68 1.19
N VAL A 262 -14.98 3.44 -0.10
CA VAL A 262 -15.03 4.50 -1.14
C VAL A 262 -16.24 5.41 -0.95
N PHE A 263 -17.44 4.85 -0.77
CA PHE A 263 -18.66 5.65 -0.65
C PHE A 263 -18.67 6.48 0.64
N GLU A 264 -18.27 5.91 1.79
CA GLU A 264 -18.10 6.69 3.03
C GLU A 264 -17.05 7.81 2.87
N LEU A 265 -16.00 7.61 2.07
CA LEU A 265 -15.00 8.63 1.78
C LEU A 265 -15.52 9.71 0.82
N LEU A 266 -16.42 9.37 -0.11
CA LEU A 266 -17.10 10.34 -0.97
C LEU A 266 -18.02 11.25 -0.15
N GLU A 267 -18.88 10.66 0.69
CA GLU A 267 -19.79 11.37 1.60
C GLU A 267 -19.04 12.26 2.62
N LEU A 268 -17.85 11.85 3.08
CA LEU A 268 -17.06 12.59 4.08
C LEU A 268 -16.56 13.98 3.62
N GLY A 269 -16.58 14.28 2.32
CA GLY A 269 -16.26 15.62 1.81
C GLY A 269 -15.80 15.71 0.36
N VAL A 270 -15.57 14.59 -0.33
CA VAL A 270 -15.19 14.65 -1.77
C VAL A 270 -16.38 15.13 -2.60
N LEU A 271 -17.62 14.73 -2.27
CA LEU A 271 -18.82 15.17 -2.99
C LEU A 271 -19.03 16.69 -2.90
N SER A 272 -18.86 17.30 -1.73
CA SER A 272 -19.00 18.76 -1.57
C SER A 272 -17.91 19.54 -2.31
N LEU A 273 -16.67 19.04 -2.30
CA LEU A 273 -15.56 19.64 -3.06
C LEU A 273 -15.71 19.48 -4.59
N CYS A 274 -16.32 18.38 -5.05
CA CYS A 274 -16.72 18.21 -6.45
C CYS A 274 -17.82 19.21 -6.84
N LYS A 275 -18.87 19.35 -6.02
CA LYS A 275 -19.99 20.29 -6.26
C LYS A 275 -19.56 21.76 -6.26
N SER A 276 -18.53 22.13 -5.48
CA SER A 276 -17.93 23.46 -5.52
C SER A 276 -16.92 23.67 -6.66
N GLU A 277 -16.83 22.71 -7.59
CA GLU A 277 -15.86 22.60 -8.69
C GLU A 277 -14.37 22.63 -8.30
N SER A 278 -14.07 22.71 -7.00
CA SER A 278 -12.71 22.84 -6.47
C SER A 278 -11.84 21.59 -6.63
N LEU A 279 -12.47 20.43 -6.85
CA LEU A 279 -11.88 19.10 -6.96
C LEU A 279 -12.50 18.36 -8.16
N LYS A 280 -11.67 17.61 -8.91
CA LYS A 280 -12.11 16.78 -10.05
C LYS A 280 -11.73 15.29 -9.85
N LEU A 281 -12.56 14.38 -10.39
CA LEU A 281 -12.44 12.93 -10.25
C LEU A 281 -11.84 12.27 -11.51
N GLY A 282 -10.83 11.42 -11.36
CA GLY A 282 -10.28 10.59 -12.44
C GLY A 282 -10.58 9.11 -12.24
N LEU A 283 -10.85 8.39 -13.33
CA LEU A 283 -11.04 6.95 -13.37
C LEU A 283 -9.91 6.34 -14.22
N PHE A 284 -8.97 5.64 -13.57
CA PHE A 284 -7.79 5.04 -14.19
C PHE A 284 -7.93 3.53 -14.41
#